data_AF-A0A238JGZ4-F1
#
_entry.id   AF-A0A238JGZ4-F1
#
_cell.length_a   1.000
_cell.length_b   1.000
_cell.length_c   1.000
_cell.angle_alpha   90.00
_cell.angle_beta   90.00
_cell.angle_gamma   90.00
#
_symmetry.space_group_name_H-M   'P 1'
#
loop_
_entity.id
_entity.type
_entity.pdbx_description
1 polymer ?
#
loop_
_entity_poly.entity_id
_entity_poly.type
_entity_poly.pdbx_seq_one_letter_code
_entity_poly.pdbx_strand_id
1 'polypeptide(L)'
;MIHSLRGFAATICVIVGMGVTPLAAQETEPGDLAKIVEDIAASREATLARIQELSDGIDAAGLKLEEADKTFDEMIETLKAHAAIGAADGTYITRLEAFEQAALADAADAKVEGFLDFEEIFLEDAKVFSDQGEVLKREFEALDRRIRAVEAERTRVKFLIKAKRYDQIQKLFDDATGIIKEGTERVGEVEKALRERDPNLVEN
;
A
#
# COMPACT_ATOMS: atom_id res chain seq x y z
N MET A 1 -32.04 -39.67 -5.52
CA MET A 1 -32.41 -40.62 -4.46
C MET A 1 -33.24 -39.89 -3.43
N ILE A 2 -34.50 -40.30 -3.34
CA ILE A 2 -35.44 -39.99 -2.25
C ILE A 2 -34.99 -40.77 -1.01
N HIS A 3 -35.21 -40.22 0.19
CA HIS A 3 -35.81 -40.83 1.41
C HIS A 3 -35.53 -39.85 2.58
N SER A 4 -36.51 -39.09 3.10
CA SER A 4 -37.73 -39.47 3.85
C SER A 4 -37.48 -39.70 5.34
N LEU A 5 -38.11 -38.85 6.17
CA LEU A 5 -38.84 -39.13 7.42
C LEU A 5 -39.52 -37.79 7.80
N ARG A 6 -40.79 -37.50 7.52
CA ARG A 6 -42.06 -38.03 8.10
C ARG A 6 -41.89 -38.36 9.59
N GLY A 7 -42.63 -37.76 10.52
CA GLY A 7 -43.69 -36.77 10.46
C GLY A 7 -44.33 -36.65 11.84
N PHE A 8 -45.19 -35.65 12.05
CA PHE A 8 -46.34 -35.79 12.94
C PHE A 8 -47.46 -34.89 12.43
N ALA A 9 -48.60 -35.52 12.19
CA ALA A 9 -49.82 -34.89 11.73
C ALA A 9 -50.64 -34.40 12.93
N ALA A 10 -51.28 -33.26 12.78
CA ALA A 10 -52.56 -32.97 13.44
C ALA A 10 -53.32 -31.94 12.60
N THR A 11 -54.39 -32.42 11.97
CA THR A 11 -55.44 -31.64 11.30
C THR A 11 -56.48 -31.21 12.33
N ILE A 12 -57.32 -30.22 11.94
CA ILE A 12 -58.59 -29.76 12.55
C ILE A 12 -58.37 -28.54 13.48
N CYS A 13 -58.95 -27.36 13.28
CA CYS A 13 -60.35 -27.07 12.93
C CYS A 13 -60.49 -25.70 12.24
N VAL A 14 -61.34 -25.63 11.20
CA VAL A 14 -61.97 -24.39 10.74
C VAL A 14 -62.97 -23.96 11.81
N ILE A 15 -62.79 -22.77 12.37
CA ILE A 15 -63.85 -22.05 13.09
C ILE A 15 -64.10 -20.75 12.34
N VAL A 16 -65.24 -20.71 11.65
CA VAL A 16 -65.91 -19.47 11.25
C VAL A 16 -66.40 -18.80 12.53
N GLY A 17 -65.80 -17.67 12.85
CA GLY A 17 -66.20 -16.81 13.96
C GLY A 17 -66.09 -15.36 13.51
N MET A 18 -67.17 -14.85 12.91
CA MET A 18 -67.39 -13.43 12.75
C MET A 18 -67.29 -12.76 14.13
N GLY A 19 -66.29 -11.91 14.30
CA GLY A 19 -66.08 -11.14 15.52
C GLY A 19 -65.18 -9.97 15.19
N VAL A 20 -65.81 -8.83 14.90
CA VAL A 20 -65.14 -7.54 14.75
C VAL A 20 -64.63 -7.16 16.14
N THR A 21 -63.38 -7.49 16.45
CA THR A 21 -62.65 -6.80 17.52
C THR A 21 -61.79 -5.73 16.87
N PRO A 22 -61.93 -4.45 17.26
CA PRO A 22 -61.00 -3.44 16.80
C PRO A 22 -59.62 -3.90 17.25
N LEU A 23 -58.70 -4.04 16.31
CA LEU A 23 -57.28 -4.09 16.63
C LEU A 23 -57.04 -2.79 17.39
N ALA A 24 -56.87 -2.89 18.70
CA ALA A 24 -56.46 -1.77 19.52
C ALA A 24 -55.23 -1.18 18.85
N ALA A 25 -55.33 0.09 18.46
CA ALA A 25 -54.16 0.89 18.14
C ALA A 25 -53.23 0.73 19.33
N GLN A 26 -52.17 -0.06 19.14
CA GLN A 26 -51.12 -0.16 20.13
C GLN A 26 -50.45 1.20 20.04
N GLU A 27 -50.82 2.09 20.96
CA GLU A 27 -50.17 3.38 21.12
C GLU A 27 -48.69 3.09 21.35
N THR A 28 -47.87 3.18 20.30
CA THR A 28 -46.44 3.37 20.46
C THR A 28 -46.29 4.63 21.28
N GLU A 29 -45.95 4.46 22.57
CA GLU A 29 -45.79 5.57 23.47
C GLU A 29 -44.76 6.55 22.88
N PRO A 30 -44.88 7.86 23.12
CA PRO A 30 -43.91 8.87 22.67
C PRO A 30 -42.44 8.53 23.01
N GLY A 31 -42.23 7.67 24.01
CA GLY A 31 -40.91 7.15 24.40
C GLY A 31 -40.22 6.25 23.36
N ASP A 32 -40.95 5.53 22.51
CA ASP A 32 -40.35 4.62 21.51
C ASP A 32 -39.75 5.37 20.31
N LEU A 33 -40.44 6.39 19.80
CA LEU A 33 -39.90 7.25 18.73
C LEU A 33 -38.71 8.10 19.20
N ALA A 34 -38.77 8.62 20.43
CA ALA A 34 -37.65 9.37 21.02
C ALA A 34 -36.40 8.49 21.13
N LYS A 35 -36.57 7.23 21.55
CA LYS A 35 -35.49 6.26 21.66
C LYS A 35 -34.90 5.85 20.30
N ILE A 36 -35.74 5.64 19.29
CA ILE A 36 -35.28 5.35 17.92
C ILE A 36 -34.45 6.51 17.35
N VAL A 37 -34.88 7.77 17.58
CA VAL A 37 -34.13 8.95 17.15
C VAL A 37 -32.79 9.08 17.90
N GLU A 38 -32.78 8.78 19.20
CA GLU A 38 -31.56 8.76 20.02
C GLU A 38 -30.57 7.68 19.55
N ASP A 39 -31.05 6.47 19.24
CA ASP A 39 -30.25 5.36 18.71
C ASP A 39 -29.68 5.66 17.31
N ILE A 40 -30.41 6.41 16.48
CA ILE A 40 -29.92 6.90 15.18
C ILE A 40 -28.82 7.96 15.37
N ALA A 41 -29.01 8.89 16.32
CA ALA A 41 -28.03 9.93 16.61
C ALA A 41 -26.71 9.35 17.14
N ALA A 42 -26.78 8.40 18.08
CA ALA A 42 -25.60 7.71 18.62
C ALA A 42 -24.86 6.89 17.56
N SER A 43 -25.58 6.20 16.68
CA SER A 43 -25.00 5.45 15.55
C SER A 43 -24.29 6.36 14.55
N ARG A 44 -24.85 7.55 14.26
CA ARG A 44 -24.22 8.56 13.41
C ARG A 44 -22.92 9.10 14.03
N GLU A 45 -22.90 9.34 15.33
CA GLU A 45 -21.71 9.86 16.02
C GLU A 45 -20.57 8.82 16.02
N ALA A 46 -20.87 7.56 16.31
CA ALA A 46 -19.90 6.45 16.21
C ALA A 46 -19.34 6.30 14.78
N THR A 47 -20.18 6.50 13.76
CA THR A 47 -19.78 6.48 12.36
C THR A 47 -18.80 7.61 12.03
N LEU A 48 -19.11 8.83 12.43
CA LEU A 48 -18.27 9.99 12.17
C LEU A 48 -16.89 9.83 12.82
N ALA A 49 -16.84 9.29 14.05
CA ALA A 49 -15.60 8.98 14.72
C ALA A 49 -14.74 7.96 13.95
N ARG A 50 -15.37 6.92 13.38
CA ARG A 50 -14.67 5.88 12.59
C ARG A 50 -14.18 6.38 11.24
N ILE A 51 -14.96 7.24 10.58
CA ILE A 51 -14.53 7.96 9.36
C ILE A 51 -13.31 8.83 9.68
N GLN A 52 -13.33 9.54 10.81
CA GLN A 52 -12.21 10.37 11.22
C GLN A 52 -10.95 9.53 11.48
N GLU A 53 -11.04 8.42 12.22
CA GLU A 53 -9.91 7.52 12.47
C GLU A 53 -9.29 6.97 11.16
N LEU A 54 -10.14 6.57 10.20
CA LEU A 54 -9.68 6.09 8.90
C LEU A 54 -9.04 7.21 8.06
N SER A 55 -9.59 8.43 8.11
CA SER A 55 -9.02 9.61 7.45
C SER A 55 -7.64 9.94 8.02
N ASP A 56 -7.50 9.98 9.34
CA ASP A 56 -6.22 10.18 10.02
C ASP A 56 -5.22 9.09 9.64
N GLY A 57 -5.68 7.84 9.47
CA GLY A 57 -4.89 6.72 8.99
C GLY A 57 -4.39 6.87 7.55
N ILE A 58 -5.17 7.48 6.65
CA ILE A 58 -4.79 7.78 5.25
C ILE A 58 -3.75 8.90 5.21
N ASP A 59 -3.92 9.92 6.05
CA ASP A 59 -2.98 11.04 6.18
C ASP A 59 -1.64 10.58 6.74
N ALA A 60 -1.66 9.76 7.80
CA ALA A 60 -0.46 9.13 8.36
C ALA A 60 0.27 8.23 7.34
N ALA A 61 -0.46 7.57 6.44
CA ALA A 61 0.14 6.81 5.35
C ALA A 61 0.81 7.70 4.28
N GLY A 62 0.37 8.95 4.14
CA GLY A 62 0.99 9.95 3.26
C GLY A 62 2.33 10.42 3.77
N LEU A 63 2.37 10.79 5.05
CA LEU A 63 3.60 11.17 5.73
C LEU A 63 4.66 10.06 5.63
N LYS A 64 4.25 8.79 5.82
CA LYS A 64 5.14 7.63 5.66
C LYS A 64 5.69 7.46 4.24
N LEU A 65 4.92 7.85 3.22
CA LEU A 65 5.39 7.82 1.83
C LEU A 65 6.49 8.87 1.60
N GLU A 66 6.27 10.08 2.10
CA GLU A 66 7.20 11.21 1.97
C GLU A 66 8.51 10.93 2.73
N GLU A 67 8.42 10.37 3.94
CA GLU A 67 9.58 9.91 4.72
C GLU A 67 10.35 8.80 3.99
N ALA A 68 9.66 7.79 3.47
CA ALA A 68 10.29 6.70 2.74
C ALA A 68 10.96 7.20 1.45
N ASP A 69 10.31 8.08 0.68
CA ASP A 69 10.90 8.67 -0.53
C ASP A 69 12.18 9.46 -0.18
N LYS A 70 12.19 10.22 0.93
CA LYS A 70 13.37 10.95 1.38
C LYS A 70 14.52 10.01 1.77
N THR A 71 14.23 8.91 2.49
CA THR A 71 15.25 7.91 2.81
C THR A 71 15.83 7.27 1.55
N PHE A 72 15.00 6.96 0.55
CA PHE A 72 15.49 6.46 -0.73
C PHE A 72 16.36 7.50 -1.46
N ASP A 73 15.99 8.78 -1.44
CA ASP A 73 16.82 9.85 -2.02
C ASP A 73 18.19 9.92 -1.33
N GLU A 74 18.24 9.88 0.01
CA GLU A 74 19.49 9.86 0.78
C GLU A 74 20.35 8.62 0.45
N MET A 75 19.74 7.44 0.32
CA MET A 75 20.44 6.22 -0.06
C MET A 75 21.01 6.30 -1.49
N ILE A 76 20.21 6.78 -2.45
CA ILE A 76 20.63 6.91 -3.85
C ILE A 76 21.77 7.93 -3.96
N GLU A 77 21.66 9.09 -3.30
CA GLU A 77 22.71 10.10 -3.31
C GLU A 77 23.99 9.60 -2.62
N THR A 78 23.87 8.84 -1.53
CA THR A 78 25.04 8.20 -0.89
C THR A 78 25.71 7.20 -1.83
N LEU A 79 24.94 6.36 -2.53
CA LEU A 79 25.47 5.40 -3.49
C LEU A 79 26.12 6.08 -4.70
N LYS A 80 25.52 7.15 -5.22
CA LYS A 80 26.11 7.98 -6.28
C LYS A 80 27.38 8.68 -5.81
N ALA A 81 27.43 9.19 -4.58
CA ALA A 81 28.64 9.79 -4.02
C ALA A 81 29.76 8.74 -3.89
N HIS A 82 29.42 7.53 -3.45
CA HIS A 82 30.38 6.42 -3.41
C HIS A 82 30.86 6.00 -4.80
N ALA A 83 29.97 6.03 -5.79
CA ALA A 83 30.32 5.82 -7.20
C ALA A 83 31.26 6.92 -7.68
N ALA A 84 30.96 8.18 -7.38
CA ALA A 84 31.77 9.33 -7.78
C ALA A 84 33.18 9.31 -7.18
N ILE A 85 33.38 8.80 -5.95
CA ILE A 85 34.72 8.67 -5.34
C ILE A 85 35.63 7.76 -6.19
N GLY A 86 35.08 6.70 -6.76
CA GLY A 86 35.85 5.81 -7.61
C GLY A 86 35.77 6.14 -9.11
N ALA A 87 34.71 6.83 -9.54
CA ALA A 87 34.33 6.96 -10.94
C ALA A 87 34.20 8.39 -11.44
N ALA A 88 34.67 9.42 -10.73
CA ALA A 88 34.36 10.84 -11.00
C ALA A 88 34.23 11.20 -12.48
N ASP A 89 35.02 10.60 -13.38
CA ASP A 89 34.89 10.80 -14.83
C ASP A 89 35.38 9.58 -15.64
N GLY A 90 35.54 8.40 -15.00
CA GLY A 90 36.45 7.35 -15.50
C GLY A 90 37.93 7.70 -15.37
N THR A 91 38.25 8.88 -14.83
CA THR A 91 39.60 9.44 -14.65
C THR A 91 40.58 8.48 -13.95
N TYR A 92 40.14 7.71 -12.96
CA TYR A 92 41.03 6.75 -12.28
C TYR A 92 41.30 5.50 -13.11
N ILE A 93 40.27 4.93 -13.76
CA ILE A 93 40.43 3.80 -14.68
C ILE A 93 41.28 4.21 -15.90
N THR A 94 41.01 5.37 -16.48
CA THR A 94 41.80 5.92 -17.60
C THR A 94 43.24 6.20 -17.20
N ARG A 95 43.50 6.59 -15.94
CA ARG A 95 44.88 6.71 -15.41
C ARG A 95 45.55 5.36 -15.28
N LEU A 96 44.86 4.33 -14.77
CA LEU A 96 45.41 2.97 -14.71
C LEU A 96 45.72 2.43 -16.11
N GLU A 97 44.81 2.61 -17.08
CA GLU A 97 45.04 2.25 -18.48
C GLU A 97 46.23 3.02 -19.08
N ALA A 98 46.40 4.31 -18.74
CA ALA A 98 47.55 5.09 -19.17
C ALA A 98 48.88 4.59 -18.55
N PHE A 99 48.87 4.21 -17.27
CA PHE A 99 50.05 3.63 -16.61
C PHE A 99 50.38 2.24 -17.15
N GLU A 100 49.38 1.42 -17.44
CA GLU A 100 49.55 0.13 -18.12
C GLU A 100 50.25 0.34 -19.48
N GLN A 101 49.73 1.25 -20.31
CA GLN A 101 50.32 1.53 -21.62
C GLN A 101 51.74 2.10 -21.53
N ALA A 102 52.01 2.96 -20.54
CA ALA A 102 53.34 3.48 -20.29
C ALA A 102 54.31 2.36 -19.89
N ALA A 103 53.92 1.50 -18.95
CA ALA A 103 54.74 0.36 -18.54
C ALA A 103 55.00 -0.63 -19.69
N LEU A 104 54.00 -0.88 -20.56
CA LEU A 104 54.20 -1.69 -21.76
C LEU A 104 55.18 -1.06 -22.76
N ALA A 105 55.14 0.26 -22.91
CA ALA A 105 56.09 0.99 -23.76
C ALA A 105 57.51 0.92 -23.17
N ASP A 106 57.66 1.17 -21.87
CA ASP A 106 58.94 1.10 -21.17
C ASP A 106 59.52 -0.33 -21.19
N ALA A 107 58.69 -1.37 -21.09
CA ALA A 107 59.11 -2.75 -21.27
C ALA A 107 59.65 -3.03 -22.68
N ALA A 108 59.00 -2.49 -23.72
CA ALA A 108 59.44 -2.64 -25.10
C ALA A 108 60.77 -1.92 -25.35
N ASP A 109 60.95 -0.73 -24.77
CA ASP A 109 62.20 0.03 -24.85
C ASP A 109 63.34 -0.69 -24.12
N ALA A 110 63.10 -1.18 -22.89
CA ALA A 110 64.06 -1.97 -22.13
C ALA A 110 64.52 -3.23 -22.89
N LYS A 111 63.59 -3.90 -23.56
CA LYS A 111 63.89 -5.06 -24.42
C LYS A 111 64.82 -4.69 -25.58
N VAL A 112 64.54 -3.57 -26.26
CA VAL A 112 65.36 -3.08 -27.39
C VAL A 112 66.77 -2.72 -26.93
N GLU A 113 66.90 -2.12 -25.74
CA GLU A 113 68.18 -1.76 -25.14
C GLU A 113 68.94 -2.95 -24.50
N GLY A 114 68.28 -4.11 -24.37
CA GLY A 114 68.88 -5.34 -23.82
C GLY A 114 68.83 -5.44 -22.29
N PHE A 115 68.03 -4.60 -21.63
CA PHE A 115 67.82 -4.57 -20.19
C PHE A 115 66.66 -5.49 -19.76
N LEU A 116 66.87 -6.81 -19.88
CA LEU A 116 65.82 -7.82 -19.65
C LEU A 116 65.24 -7.79 -18.23
N ASP A 117 66.07 -7.47 -17.22
CA ASP A 117 65.63 -7.37 -15.82
C ASP A 117 64.58 -6.26 -15.63
N PHE A 118 64.72 -5.16 -16.39
CA PHE A 118 63.77 -4.04 -16.37
C PHE A 118 62.53 -4.33 -17.24
N GLU A 119 62.68 -5.05 -18.37
CA GLU A 119 61.55 -5.54 -19.16
C GLU A 119 60.59 -6.35 -18.27
N GLU A 120 61.10 -7.26 -17.45
CA GLU A 120 60.28 -8.09 -16.56
C GLU A 120 59.53 -7.25 -15.51
N ILE A 121 60.21 -6.28 -14.88
CA ILE A 121 59.60 -5.37 -13.90
C ILE A 121 58.46 -4.56 -14.52
N PHE A 122 58.70 -3.94 -15.69
CA PHE A 122 57.67 -3.14 -16.35
C PHE A 122 56.48 -3.96 -16.83
N LEU A 123 56.70 -5.21 -17.26
CA LEU A 123 55.61 -6.14 -17.58
C LEU A 123 54.80 -6.54 -16.34
N GLU A 124 55.44 -6.72 -15.18
CA GLU A 124 54.74 -6.98 -13.92
C GLU A 124 53.91 -5.76 -13.50
N ASP A 125 54.47 -4.55 -13.57
CA ASP A 125 53.76 -3.32 -13.27
C ASP A 125 52.54 -3.13 -14.20
N ALA A 126 52.70 -3.34 -15.51
CA ALA A 126 51.60 -3.29 -16.47
C ALA A 126 50.47 -4.26 -16.09
N LYS A 127 50.82 -5.49 -15.69
CA LYS A 127 49.86 -6.48 -15.23
C LYS A 127 49.13 -6.03 -13.96
N VAL A 128 49.85 -5.46 -13.00
CA VAL A 128 49.25 -4.94 -11.76
C VAL A 128 48.23 -3.84 -12.07
N PHE A 129 48.56 -2.90 -12.98
CA PHE A 129 47.63 -1.84 -13.38
C PHE A 129 46.38 -2.40 -14.09
N SER A 130 46.56 -3.37 -14.99
CA SER A 130 45.45 -4.07 -15.67
C SER A 130 44.53 -4.76 -14.67
N ASP A 131 45.08 -5.57 -13.75
CA ASP A 131 44.31 -6.32 -12.75
C ASP A 131 43.52 -5.37 -11.83
N GLN A 132 44.15 -4.28 -11.38
CA GLN A 132 43.47 -3.24 -10.60
C GLN A 132 42.34 -2.57 -11.40
N GLY A 133 42.57 -2.26 -12.68
CA GLY A 133 41.59 -1.68 -13.57
C GLY A 133 40.35 -2.56 -13.75
N GLU A 134 40.54 -3.87 -13.93
CA GLU A 134 39.43 -4.83 -14.03
C GLU A 134 38.62 -4.92 -12.73
N VAL A 135 39.28 -4.97 -11.58
CA VAL A 135 38.59 -5.03 -10.28
C VAL A 135 37.69 -3.81 -10.11
N LEU A 136 38.22 -2.61 -10.38
CA LEU A 136 37.43 -1.38 -10.29
C LEU A 136 36.25 -1.37 -11.26
N LYS A 137 36.43 -1.80 -12.52
CA LYS A 137 35.33 -1.91 -13.50
C LYS A 137 34.19 -2.77 -12.96
N ARG A 138 34.50 -3.93 -12.38
CA ARG A 138 33.49 -4.85 -11.81
C ARG A 138 32.77 -4.24 -10.60
N GLU A 139 33.49 -3.53 -9.74
CA GLU A 139 32.90 -2.85 -8.58
C GLU A 139 31.94 -1.73 -9.00
N PHE A 140 32.28 -0.93 -10.01
CA PHE A 140 31.37 0.10 -10.52
C PHE A 140 30.12 -0.49 -11.16
N GLU A 141 30.26 -1.54 -11.97
CA GLU A 141 29.09 -2.23 -12.51
C GLU A 141 28.19 -2.82 -11.40
N ALA A 142 28.79 -3.35 -10.34
CA ALA A 142 28.05 -3.84 -9.19
C ALA A 142 27.32 -2.72 -8.45
N LEU A 143 27.96 -1.56 -8.30
CA LEU A 143 27.37 -0.38 -7.67
C LEU A 143 26.20 0.18 -8.51
N ASP A 144 26.35 0.27 -9.83
CA ASP A 144 25.28 0.67 -10.75
C ASP A 144 24.07 -0.28 -10.66
N ARG A 145 24.32 -1.59 -10.60
CA ARG A 145 23.25 -2.58 -10.39
C ARG A 145 22.53 -2.36 -9.05
N ARG A 146 23.28 -2.03 -7.99
CA ARG A 146 22.69 -1.72 -6.67
C ARG A 146 21.86 -0.44 -6.70
N ILE A 147 22.33 0.62 -7.35
CA ILE A 147 21.56 1.87 -7.51
C ILE A 147 20.23 1.58 -8.21
N ARG A 148 20.26 0.86 -9.34
CA ARG A 148 19.02 0.47 -10.06
C ARG A 148 18.10 -0.40 -9.22
N ALA A 149 18.65 -1.29 -8.39
CA ALA A 149 17.84 -2.11 -7.47
C ALA A 149 17.16 -1.25 -6.40
N VAL A 150 17.84 -0.25 -5.84
CA VAL A 150 17.26 0.70 -4.87
C VAL A 150 16.18 1.55 -5.53
N GLU A 151 16.36 1.99 -6.77
CA GLU A 151 15.34 2.72 -7.54
C GLU A 151 14.09 1.86 -7.85
N ALA A 152 14.31 0.57 -8.17
CA ALA A 152 13.23 -0.39 -8.35
C ALA A 152 12.45 -0.61 -7.04
N GLU A 153 13.16 -0.73 -5.92
CA GLU A 153 12.54 -0.91 -4.61
C GLU A 153 11.79 0.36 -4.15
N ARG A 154 12.33 1.55 -4.41
CA ARG A 154 11.61 2.83 -4.22
C ARG A 154 10.26 2.81 -4.92
N THR A 155 10.27 2.40 -6.19
CA THR A 155 9.05 2.30 -7.00
C THR A 155 8.08 1.29 -6.39
N ARG A 156 8.56 0.11 -5.97
CA ARG A 156 7.76 -0.93 -5.33
C ARG A 156 7.11 -0.43 -4.03
N VAL A 157 7.88 0.18 -3.13
CA VAL A 157 7.39 0.70 -1.85
C VAL A 157 6.32 1.77 -2.07
N LYS A 158 6.53 2.67 -3.04
CA LYS A 158 5.53 3.67 -3.44
C LYS A 158 4.22 3.02 -3.87
N PHE A 159 4.26 1.95 -4.66
CA PHE A 159 3.05 1.22 -5.06
C PHE A 159 2.39 0.49 -3.89
N LEU A 160 3.17 -0.12 -2.98
CA LEU A 160 2.63 -0.79 -1.79
C LEU A 160 1.88 0.18 -0.87
N ILE A 161 2.44 1.38 -0.64
CA ILE A 161 1.78 2.40 0.19
C ILE A 161 0.49 2.89 -0.49
N LYS A 162 0.51 3.11 -1.81
CA LYS A 162 -0.71 3.45 -2.58
C LYS A 162 -1.76 2.35 -2.47
N ALA A 163 -1.38 1.09 -2.62
CA ALA A 163 -2.30 -0.04 -2.50
C ALA A 163 -2.95 -0.08 -1.11
N LYS A 164 -2.17 0.11 -0.05
CA LYS A 164 -2.69 0.19 1.32
C LYS A 164 -3.69 1.34 1.51
N ARG A 165 -3.42 2.50 0.90
CA ARG A 165 -4.35 3.64 0.91
C ARG A 165 -5.67 3.31 0.22
N TYR A 166 -5.63 2.66 -0.95
CA TYR A 166 -6.86 2.23 -1.63
C TYR A 166 -7.67 1.23 -0.80
N ASP A 167 -7.01 0.28 -0.12
CA ASP A 167 -7.69 -0.66 0.80
C ASP A 167 -8.38 0.08 1.96
N GLN A 168 -7.73 1.09 2.55
CA GLN A 168 -8.33 1.92 3.60
C GLN A 168 -9.52 2.74 3.09
N ILE A 169 -9.43 3.31 1.88
CA ILE A 169 -10.52 4.05 1.24
C ILE A 169 -11.71 3.12 0.94
N GLN A 170 -11.46 1.91 0.45
CA GLN A 170 -12.52 0.93 0.19
C GLN A 170 -13.27 0.57 1.46
N LYS A 171 -12.55 0.28 2.55
CA LYS A 171 -13.18 0.04 3.87
C LYS A 171 -14.05 1.21 4.32
N LEU A 172 -13.62 2.45 4.08
CA LEU A 172 -14.40 3.64 4.39
C LEU A 172 -15.69 3.72 3.56
N PHE A 173 -15.63 3.41 2.26
CA PHE A 173 -16.82 3.36 1.41
C PHE A 173 -17.78 2.23 1.79
N ASP A 174 -17.25 1.06 2.14
CA ASP A 174 -18.05 -0.08 2.58
C ASP A 174 -18.77 0.22 3.90
N ASP A 175 -18.04 0.76 4.90
CA ASP A 175 -18.61 1.19 6.17
C ASP A 175 -19.68 2.28 5.93
N ALA A 176 -19.38 3.33 5.16
CA ALA A 176 -20.33 4.40 4.86
C ALA A 176 -21.59 3.89 4.14
N THR A 177 -21.45 2.96 3.20
CA THR A 177 -22.58 2.35 2.49
C THR A 177 -23.43 1.50 3.43
N GLY A 178 -22.81 0.75 4.34
CA GLY A 178 -23.50 0.01 5.39
C GLY A 178 -24.35 0.92 6.27
N ILE A 179 -23.77 2.04 6.71
CA ILE A 179 -24.47 3.02 7.55
C ILE A 179 -25.64 3.67 6.82
N ILE A 180 -25.50 4.02 5.53
CA ILE A 180 -26.62 4.55 4.75
C ILE A 180 -27.76 3.54 4.64
N LYS A 181 -27.45 2.25 4.47
CA LYS A 181 -28.46 1.18 4.46
C LYS A 181 -29.17 1.07 5.80
N GLU A 182 -28.42 0.98 6.90
CA GLU A 182 -28.99 0.94 8.26
C GLU A 182 -29.85 2.17 8.55
N GLY A 183 -29.39 3.37 8.17
CA GLY A 183 -30.16 4.61 8.29
C GLY A 183 -31.45 4.58 7.47
N THR A 184 -31.40 4.06 6.24
CA THR A 184 -32.59 3.91 5.37
C THR A 184 -33.59 2.93 5.97
N GLU A 185 -33.12 1.79 6.49
CA GLU A 185 -33.95 0.79 7.15
C GLU A 185 -34.64 1.37 8.39
N ARG A 186 -33.91 2.08 9.25
CA ARG A 186 -34.46 2.74 10.44
C ARG A 186 -35.43 3.86 10.11
N VAL A 187 -35.17 4.65 9.07
CA VAL A 187 -36.15 5.64 8.57
C VAL A 187 -37.42 4.94 8.09
N GLY A 188 -37.29 3.79 7.42
CA GLY A 188 -38.43 2.95 7.04
C GLY A 188 -39.22 2.43 8.24
N GLU A 189 -38.56 2.06 9.33
CA GLU A 189 -39.21 1.68 10.59
C GLU A 189 -39.99 2.85 11.21
N VAL A 190 -39.40 4.05 11.22
CA VAL A 190 -40.07 5.27 11.69
C VAL A 190 -41.27 5.63 10.81
N GLU A 191 -41.14 5.58 9.48
CA GLU A 191 -42.26 5.80 8.56
C GLU A 191 -43.40 4.80 8.79
N LYS A 192 -43.06 3.53 9.02
CA LYS A 192 -44.04 2.49 9.29
C LYS A 192 -44.77 2.75 10.61
N ALA A 193 -44.03 3.08 11.68
CA ALA A 193 -44.62 3.43 12.97
C ALA A 193 -45.53 4.66 12.88
N LEU A 194 -45.15 5.67 12.08
CA LEU A 194 -45.98 6.85 11.83
C LEU A 194 -47.26 6.52 11.07
N ARG A 195 -47.21 5.65 10.04
CA ARG A 195 -48.41 5.17 9.31
C ARG A 195 -49.33 4.32 10.17
N GLU A 196 -48.78 3.51 11.08
CA GLU A 196 -49.57 2.71 12.02
C GLU A 196 -50.31 3.61 13.03
N ARG A 197 -49.72 4.77 13.39
CA ARG A 197 -50.30 5.75 14.30
C ARG A 197 -51.32 6.69 13.64
N ASP A 198 -51.07 7.11 12.39
CA ASP A 198 -52.00 7.90 11.59
C ASP A 198 -52.04 7.35 10.15
N PRO A 199 -53.08 6.55 9.81
CA PRO A 199 -53.21 5.93 8.50
C PRO A 199 -53.35 6.93 7.33
N ASN A 200 -53.71 8.19 7.62
CA ASN A 200 -53.95 9.22 6.61
C ASN A 200 -52.72 10.12 6.36
N LEU A 201 -51.57 9.81 6.96
CA LEU A 201 -50.39 10.69 6.93
C LEU A 201 -49.66 10.72 5.56
N VAL A 202 -50.14 9.99 4.55
CA VAL A 202 -49.50 9.88 3.23
C VAL A 202 -50.49 10.17 2.09
N GLU A 203 -51.02 11.39 2.04
CA GLU A 203 -51.45 11.99 0.78
C GLU A 203 -50.82 13.39 0.68
N ASN A 204 -49.55 13.45 0.27
CA ASN A 204 -48.91 14.55 -0.48
C ASN A 204 -47.54 14.10 -1.02
#